data_AF-A0A944RCW5-F1
#
_entry.id   AF-A0A944RCW5-F1
#
_cell.length_a   1.000
_cell.length_b   1.000
_cell.length_c   1.000
_cell.angle_alpha   90.00
_cell.angle_beta   90.00
_cell.angle_gamma   90.00
#
_symmetry.space_group_name_H-M   'P 1'
#
loop_
_entity.id
_entity.type
_entity.pdbx_description
1 polymer ?
#
loop_
_entity_poly.entity_id
_entity_poly.type
_entity_poly.pdbx_seq_one_letter_code
_entity_poly.pdbx_strand_id
1 'polypeptide(L)'
;MDQFDFIEEEKKKPKRRKNFSGFIWSMGALYFMCMAVFLVGYFAMIYIDPQSPYNLFPAPTSTPTAPPNPMDILNPTLTYTPPPTVTPMVVFPTATARATDVGPTVEPTELVVEGTFFDVQEGSPVWAEHFSGVCDSMYVGGVVLDIDGAPMMDVLIQLGGTVGDQPLYEELVFPGQAPQFGESGFEFDLGEPQETPGTAYLIVLDEDGNIISGYLFFPTMEDCSQNLTIFNIVQTN
;
A
#
# COMPACT_ATOMS: atom_id res chain seq x y z
N MET A 1 -88.63 -54.85 -25.69
CA MET A 1 -87.98 -54.19 -24.54
C MET A 1 -86.60 -54.80 -24.47
N ASP A 2 -85.65 -54.23 -25.20
CA ASP A 2 -84.29 -54.74 -25.27
C ASP A 2 -83.45 -54.10 -24.17
N GLN A 3 -82.84 -54.97 -23.39
CA GLN A 3 -82.06 -54.70 -22.20
C GLN A 3 -80.69 -54.17 -22.61
N PHE A 4 -80.42 -52.91 -22.31
CA PHE A 4 -79.10 -52.32 -22.46
C PHE A 4 -78.19 -52.83 -21.34
N ASP A 5 -77.27 -53.73 -21.67
CA ASP A 5 -76.15 -54.11 -20.82
C ASP A 5 -75.15 -52.95 -20.75
N PHE A 6 -75.05 -52.33 -19.58
CA PHE A 6 -74.02 -51.35 -19.27
C PHE A 6 -72.74 -52.08 -18.88
N ILE A 7 -71.80 -52.16 -19.80
CA ILE A 7 -70.43 -52.59 -19.50
C ILE A 7 -69.74 -51.41 -18.81
N GLU A 8 -69.54 -51.51 -17.49
CA GLU A 8 -68.68 -50.58 -16.75
C GLU A 8 -67.23 -50.74 -17.22
N GLU A 9 -66.77 -49.79 -18.04
CA GLU A 9 -65.34 -49.67 -18.35
C GLU A 9 -64.58 -49.25 -17.08
N GLU A 10 -63.80 -50.17 -16.51
CA GLU A 10 -62.78 -49.84 -15.50
C GLU A 10 -61.81 -48.79 -16.07
N LYS A 11 -61.97 -47.53 -15.63
CA LYS A 11 -61.02 -46.45 -15.91
C LYS A 11 -59.64 -46.83 -15.36
N LYS A 12 -58.75 -47.31 -16.24
CA LYS A 12 -57.34 -47.54 -15.94
C LYS A 12 -56.72 -46.26 -15.37
N LYS A 13 -56.30 -46.31 -14.09
CA LYS A 13 -55.63 -45.21 -13.41
C LYS A 13 -54.43 -44.74 -14.26
N PRO A 14 -54.25 -43.43 -14.50
CA PRO A 14 -53.15 -42.94 -15.32
C PRO A 14 -51.81 -43.32 -14.68
N LYS A 15 -50.97 -44.05 -15.42
CA LYS A 15 -49.59 -44.34 -15.01
C LYS A 15 -48.86 -43.00 -14.85
N ARG A 16 -48.58 -42.62 -13.60
CA ARG A 16 -47.81 -41.42 -13.24
C ARG A 16 -46.44 -41.50 -13.91
N ARG A 17 -46.27 -40.79 -15.03
CA ARG A 17 -44.97 -40.65 -15.69
C ARG A 17 -44.01 -40.04 -14.67
N LYS A 18 -42.92 -40.73 -14.35
CA LYS A 18 -41.87 -40.17 -13.49
C LYS A 18 -41.25 -39.00 -14.27
N ASN A 19 -41.44 -37.78 -13.77
CA ASN A 19 -40.87 -36.56 -14.33
C ASN A 19 -39.35 -36.56 -14.12
N PHE A 20 -38.63 -37.28 -14.97
CA PHE A 20 -37.18 -37.48 -14.86
C PHE A 20 -36.40 -36.17 -14.98
N SER A 21 -36.88 -35.22 -15.81
CA SER A 21 -36.30 -33.87 -15.90
C SER A 21 -36.45 -33.08 -14.59
N GLY A 22 -37.59 -33.20 -13.92
CA GLY A 22 -37.81 -32.56 -12.62
C GLY A 22 -36.90 -33.11 -11.53
N PHE A 23 -36.66 -34.42 -11.55
CA PHE A 23 -35.71 -35.06 -10.63
C PHE A 23 -34.27 -34.56 -10.84
N ILE A 24 -33.82 -34.43 -12.08
CA ILE A 24 -32.49 -33.89 -12.40
C ILE A 24 -32.35 -32.44 -11.93
N TRP A 25 -33.39 -31.62 -12.15
CA TRP A 25 -33.37 -30.21 -11.75
C TRP A 25 -33.34 -30.05 -10.23
N SER A 26 -34.12 -30.86 -9.50
CA SER A 26 -34.08 -30.90 -8.04
C SER A 26 -32.74 -31.38 -7.50
N MET A 27 -32.08 -32.34 -8.15
CA MET A 27 -30.74 -32.79 -7.76
C MET A 27 -29.68 -31.72 -8.00
N GLY A 28 -29.76 -30.98 -9.11
CA GLY A 28 -28.87 -29.84 -9.37
C GLY A 28 -29.03 -28.72 -8.35
N ALA A 29 -30.27 -28.38 -8.01
CA ALA A 29 -30.56 -27.39 -6.97
C ALA A 29 -30.05 -27.82 -5.59
N LEU A 30 -30.21 -29.10 -5.23
CA LEU A 30 -29.68 -29.64 -3.97
C LEU A 30 -28.15 -29.60 -3.92
N TYR A 31 -27.48 -29.98 -5.02
CA TYR A 31 -26.02 -29.92 -5.11
C TYR A 31 -25.50 -28.50 -4.91
N PHE A 32 -26.12 -27.52 -5.59
CA PHE A 32 -25.74 -26.10 -5.46
C PHE A 32 -25.92 -25.60 -4.02
N MET A 33 -27.04 -25.95 -3.36
CA MET A 33 -27.27 -25.64 -1.95
C MET A 33 -26.21 -26.25 -1.03
N CYS A 34 -25.87 -27.52 -1.22
CA CYS A 34 -24.81 -28.16 -0.45
C CYS A 34 -23.46 -27.45 -0.65
N MET A 35 -23.08 -27.15 -1.90
CA MET A 35 -21.84 -26.43 -2.20
C MET A 35 -21.78 -25.05 -1.54
N ALA A 36 -22.89 -24.30 -1.56
CA ALA A 36 -22.97 -23.01 -0.89
C ALA A 36 -22.77 -23.13 0.62
N VAL A 37 -23.37 -24.15 1.26
CA VAL A 37 -23.17 -24.42 2.70
C VAL A 37 -21.71 -24.80 2.99
N PHE A 38 -21.07 -25.59 2.13
CA PHE A 38 -19.64 -25.92 2.27
C PHE A 38 -18.75 -24.68 2.13
N LEU A 39 -19.02 -23.80 1.17
CA LEU A 39 -18.30 -22.54 1.00
C LEU A 39 -18.43 -21.64 2.23
N VAL A 40 -19.65 -21.46 2.75
CA VAL A 40 -19.87 -20.67 3.98
C VAL A 40 -19.15 -21.31 5.16
N GLY A 41 -19.20 -22.63 5.31
CA GLY A 41 -18.47 -23.35 6.37
C GLY A 41 -16.95 -23.19 6.25
N TYR A 42 -16.42 -23.23 5.03
CA TYR A 42 -15.00 -23.01 4.74
C TYR A 42 -14.55 -21.60 5.15
N PHE A 43 -15.28 -20.56 4.75
CA PHE A 43 -14.95 -19.19 5.14
C PHE A 43 -15.14 -18.95 6.65
N ALA A 44 -16.16 -19.53 7.27
CA ALA A 44 -16.35 -19.45 8.71
C ALA A 44 -15.19 -20.12 9.48
N MET A 45 -14.67 -21.25 8.99
CA MET A 45 -13.50 -21.91 9.55
C MET A 45 -12.26 -21.01 9.49
N ILE A 46 -12.00 -20.35 8.35
CA ILE A 46 -10.88 -19.41 8.19
C ILE A 46 -11.05 -18.20 9.11
N TYR A 47 -12.27 -17.69 9.27
CA TYR A 47 -12.53 -16.55 10.15
C TYR A 47 -12.27 -16.87 11.62
N ILE A 48 -12.64 -18.08 12.08
CA ILE A 48 -12.43 -18.52 13.46
C ILE A 48 -10.96 -18.84 13.74
N ASP A 49 -10.27 -19.50 12.80
CA ASP A 49 -8.84 -19.81 12.88
C ASP A 49 -8.12 -19.33 11.61
N PRO A 50 -7.68 -18.06 11.61
CA PRO A 50 -6.96 -17.47 10.47
C PRO A 50 -5.62 -18.16 10.18
N GLN A 51 -5.08 -18.92 11.13
CA GLN A 51 -3.80 -19.64 10.99
C GLN A 51 -3.99 -21.10 10.53
N SER A 52 -5.22 -21.50 10.19
CA SER A 52 -5.48 -22.85 9.70
C SER A 52 -4.73 -23.13 8.38
N PRO A 53 -4.26 -24.37 8.15
CA PRO A 53 -3.54 -24.74 6.92
C PRO A 53 -4.41 -24.69 5.65
N TYR A 54 -5.71 -24.47 5.81
CA TYR A 54 -6.67 -24.32 4.71
C TYR A 54 -6.89 -22.86 4.30
N ASN A 55 -6.34 -21.90 5.06
CA ASN A 55 -6.33 -20.50 4.67
C ASN A 55 -5.21 -20.25 3.65
N LEU A 56 -5.58 -19.95 2.40
CA LEU A 56 -4.63 -19.65 1.32
C LEU A 56 -3.91 -18.30 1.51
N PHE A 57 -4.42 -17.45 2.41
CA PHE A 57 -3.87 -16.14 2.75
C PHE A 57 -3.68 -16.04 4.28
N PRO A 58 -2.68 -16.72 4.86
CA PRO A 58 -2.42 -16.60 6.29
C PRO A 58 -2.09 -15.15 6.64
N ALA A 59 -2.69 -14.64 7.72
CA ALA A 59 -2.33 -13.33 8.25
C ALA A 59 -0.82 -13.29 8.56
N PRO A 60 -0.13 -12.14 8.40
CA PRO A 60 1.29 -12.02 8.70
C PRO A 60 1.54 -12.51 10.11
N THR A 61 2.33 -13.58 10.22
CA THR A 61 2.69 -14.16 11.51
C THR A 61 3.56 -13.14 12.22
N SER A 62 3.01 -12.46 13.23
CA SER A 62 3.81 -11.72 14.20
C SER A 62 4.62 -12.76 14.97
N THR A 63 5.78 -13.08 14.42
CA THR A 63 6.76 -13.90 15.11
C THR A 63 7.14 -13.11 16.36
N PRO A 64 6.91 -13.59 17.59
CA PRO A 64 7.47 -12.95 18.76
C PRO A 64 8.99 -13.09 18.62
N THR A 65 9.63 -12.06 18.09
CA THR A 65 11.07 -11.89 18.26
C THR A 65 11.27 -11.81 19.76
N ALA A 66 11.85 -12.88 20.33
CA ALA A 66 12.20 -12.89 21.74
C ALA A 66 13.00 -11.61 22.02
N PRO A 67 12.66 -10.84 23.07
CA PRO A 67 13.45 -9.68 23.43
C PRO A 67 14.90 -10.14 23.62
N PRO A 68 15.89 -9.45 23.01
CA PRO A 68 17.28 -9.78 23.27
C PRO A 68 17.51 -9.72 24.78
N ASN A 69 18.05 -10.80 25.30
CA ASN A 69 18.38 -10.99 26.71
C ASN A 69 19.16 -9.76 27.23
N PRO A 70 18.70 -9.00 28.23
CA PRO A 70 19.34 -7.74 28.65
C PRO A 70 20.52 -7.95 29.59
N MET A 71 21.36 -8.95 29.33
CA MET A 71 22.52 -9.31 30.17
C MET A 71 23.65 -9.89 29.30
N ASP A 72 24.20 -9.11 28.36
CA ASP A 72 25.61 -9.26 27.95
C ASP A 72 26.18 -8.10 27.10
N ILE A 73 25.93 -6.85 27.51
CA ILE A 73 26.70 -5.70 26.98
C ILE A 73 27.26 -4.88 28.13
N LEU A 74 28.19 -5.48 28.86
CA LEU A 74 29.16 -4.79 29.69
C LEU A 74 30.55 -5.06 29.11
N ASN A 75 30.82 -4.51 27.91
CA ASN A 75 32.18 -4.12 27.50
C ASN A 75 32.17 -3.38 26.14
N PRO A 76 32.20 -2.03 26.10
CA PRO A 76 32.82 -1.36 24.97
C PRO A 76 34.33 -1.60 25.08
N THR A 77 34.84 -2.64 24.43
CA THR A 77 36.27 -2.71 24.16
C THR A 77 36.55 -1.66 23.10
N LEU A 78 36.97 -0.48 23.54
CA LEU A 78 37.50 0.55 22.66
C LEU A 78 38.72 -0.03 21.95
N THR A 79 38.51 -0.53 20.73
CA THR A 79 39.63 -0.85 19.83
C THR A 79 40.14 0.48 19.33
N TYR A 80 41.10 1.03 20.06
CA TYR A 80 41.84 2.24 19.69
C TYR A 80 42.64 1.91 18.42
N THR A 81 42.09 2.23 17.26
CA THR A 81 42.88 2.28 16.02
C THR A 81 43.89 3.41 16.18
N PRO A 82 45.21 3.13 16.19
CA PRO A 82 46.19 4.21 16.29
C PRO A 82 46.08 5.11 15.04
N PRO A 83 46.21 6.44 15.21
CA PRO A 83 46.26 7.36 14.07
C PRO A 83 47.45 7.01 13.16
N PRO A 84 47.37 7.27 11.84
CA PRO A 84 48.45 6.96 10.93
C PRO A 84 49.73 7.68 11.35
N THR A 85 50.79 6.91 11.59
CA THR A 85 52.14 7.39 11.86
C THR A 85 52.63 8.23 10.68
N VAL A 86 52.72 9.54 10.89
CA VAL A 86 53.35 10.47 9.95
C VAL A 86 54.83 10.10 9.87
N THR A 87 55.25 9.58 8.73
CA THR A 87 56.67 9.39 8.42
C THR A 87 57.27 10.76 8.10
N PRO A 88 58.39 11.19 8.72
CA PRO A 88 58.99 12.47 8.38
C PRO A 88 59.59 12.39 6.96
N MET A 89 58.91 13.05 6.02
CA MET A 89 59.42 13.27 4.68
C MET A 89 60.56 14.30 4.74
N VAL A 90 61.68 13.95 4.13
CA VAL A 90 62.90 14.77 4.03
C VAL A 90 62.57 16.12 3.40
N VAL A 91 63.00 17.20 4.07
CA VAL A 91 62.85 18.59 3.65
C VAL A 91 63.73 18.86 2.42
N PHE A 92 63.13 19.35 1.34
CA PHE A 92 63.82 20.13 0.30
C PHE A 92 63.22 21.54 0.25
N PRO A 93 64.04 22.59 0.03
CA PRO A 93 63.61 23.96 0.26
C PRO A 93 62.79 24.55 -0.90
N THR A 94 61.74 25.26 -0.50
CA THR A 94 61.31 26.59 -0.97
C THR A 94 61.17 26.86 -2.47
N ALA A 95 59.91 26.97 -2.91
CA ALA A 95 59.47 28.06 -3.79
C ALA A 95 58.08 28.57 -3.35
N THR A 96 58.06 29.86 -3.01
CA THR A 96 56.94 30.68 -2.57
C THR A 96 55.93 30.97 -3.70
N ALA A 97 54.62 30.81 -3.47
CA ALA A 97 53.57 31.86 -3.65
C ALA A 97 52.11 31.33 -3.76
N ARG A 98 51.26 31.86 -2.86
CA ARG A 98 49.87 32.35 -3.02
C ARG A 98 48.67 31.37 -2.92
N ALA A 99 47.72 31.81 -2.08
CA ALA A 99 46.45 31.21 -1.66
C ALA A 99 45.32 31.23 -2.71
N THR A 100 44.25 30.48 -2.41
CA THR A 100 42.84 30.45 -2.92
C THR A 100 42.47 28.97 -3.16
N ASP A 101 41.35 28.37 -2.80
CA ASP A 101 40.14 28.62 -1.98
C ASP A 101 39.37 27.26 -1.98
N VAL A 102 38.44 27.10 -1.06
CA VAL A 102 37.57 25.96 -0.67
C VAL A 102 37.37 24.80 -1.68
N GLY A 103 37.52 23.57 -1.17
CA GLY A 103 37.32 22.31 -1.89
C GLY A 103 35.86 22.01 -2.28
N PRO A 104 35.62 21.08 -3.21
CA PRO A 104 34.28 20.81 -3.74
C PRO A 104 33.38 20.18 -2.68
N THR A 105 32.28 20.87 -2.37
CA THR A 105 31.05 20.33 -1.79
C THR A 105 30.62 19.13 -2.63
N VAL A 106 30.42 17.98 -2.00
CA VAL A 106 29.78 16.82 -2.65
C VAL A 106 28.29 17.13 -2.70
N GLU A 107 27.85 17.64 -3.84
CA GLU A 107 26.45 17.80 -4.22
C GLU A 107 25.84 16.39 -4.41
N PRO A 108 24.59 16.12 -3.98
CA PRO A 108 23.93 14.85 -4.24
C PRO A 108 23.83 14.66 -5.75
N THR A 109 24.42 13.60 -6.28
CA THR A 109 24.29 13.24 -7.69
C THR A 109 22.82 12.96 -7.99
N GLU A 110 22.17 13.90 -8.67
CA GLU A 110 20.85 13.72 -9.26
C GLU A 110 20.94 12.57 -10.28
N LEU A 111 20.28 11.45 -9.98
CA LEU A 111 20.11 10.35 -10.92
C LEU A 111 19.13 10.83 -11.99
N VAL A 112 19.64 11.38 -13.09
CA VAL A 112 18.83 11.66 -14.28
C VAL A 112 18.42 10.32 -14.87
N VAL A 113 17.21 9.88 -14.56
CA VAL A 113 16.52 8.79 -15.26
C VAL A 113 15.95 9.40 -16.53
N GLU A 114 16.43 8.99 -17.71
CA GLU A 114 15.75 9.34 -18.97
C GLU A 114 14.38 8.67 -18.98
N GLY A 115 13.31 9.46 -18.84
CA GLY A 115 11.94 8.97 -18.73
C GLY A 115 10.97 10.06 -18.28
N THR A 116 9.67 9.78 -18.29
CA THR A 116 8.64 10.65 -17.73
C THR A 116 8.94 10.89 -16.24
N PHE A 117 9.13 12.14 -15.83
CA PHE A 117 9.42 12.49 -14.45
C PHE A 117 8.21 13.15 -13.79
N PHE A 118 8.06 13.02 -12.48
CA PHE A 118 6.99 13.65 -11.71
C PHE A 118 7.55 14.61 -10.66
N ASP A 119 6.87 15.75 -10.51
CA ASP A 119 7.17 16.75 -9.50
C ASP A 119 5.88 17.33 -8.90
N VAL A 120 6.01 18.12 -7.84
CA VAL A 120 4.89 18.77 -7.17
C VAL A 120 4.50 20.03 -7.94
N GLN A 121 3.20 20.18 -8.22
CA GLN A 121 2.66 21.38 -8.84
C GLN A 121 2.91 22.62 -7.97
N GLU A 122 3.20 23.76 -8.59
CA GLU A 122 3.34 25.03 -7.87
C GLU A 122 2.09 25.32 -7.01
N GLY A 123 2.32 25.62 -5.72
CA GLY A 123 1.25 25.84 -4.73
C GLY A 123 0.78 24.58 -4.00
N SER A 124 1.39 23.43 -4.27
CA SER A 124 1.19 22.16 -3.55
C SER A 124 2.44 21.79 -2.73
N PRO A 125 2.33 21.03 -1.61
CA PRO A 125 1.10 20.57 -0.99
C PRO A 125 0.32 21.68 -0.28
N VAL A 126 -0.96 21.40 -0.02
CA VAL A 126 -1.82 22.23 0.84
C VAL A 126 -2.32 21.41 2.01
N TRP A 127 -2.56 22.06 3.15
CA TRP A 127 -3.15 21.42 4.33
C TRP A 127 -4.62 21.77 4.46
N ALA A 128 -5.42 20.78 4.84
CA ALA A 128 -6.85 20.92 5.06
C ALA A 128 -7.33 19.98 6.18
N GLU A 129 -8.59 20.13 6.57
CA GLU A 129 -9.29 19.16 7.39
C GLU A 129 -9.68 17.95 6.52
N HIS A 130 -9.46 16.74 7.03
CA HIS A 130 -9.82 15.52 6.35
C HIS A 130 -11.34 15.37 6.20
N PHE A 131 -11.78 14.77 5.08
CA PHE A 131 -13.21 14.67 4.71
C PHE A 131 -14.07 13.87 5.70
N SER A 132 -13.45 13.03 6.54
CA SER A 132 -14.16 12.30 7.60
C SER A 132 -14.74 13.23 8.66
N GLY A 133 -14.16 14.42 8.86
CA GLY A 133 -14.50 15.34 9.96
C GLY A 133 -14.15 14.78 11.35
N VAL A 134 -13.34 13.74 11.41
CA VAL A 134 -12.88 13.10 12.66
C VAL A 134 -11.36 13.22 12.72
N CYS A 135 -10.86 13.65 13.88
CA CYS A 135 -9.44 13.89 14.13
C CYS A 135 -8.79 12.73 14.89
N ASP A 136 -9.09 11.50 14.48
CA ASP A 136 -8.48 10.30 15.06
C ASP A 136 -7.17 9.94 14.34
N SER A 137 -6.98 10.44 13.13
CA SER A 137 -5.81 10.21 12.30
C SER A 137 -5.51 11.43 11.42
N MET A 138 -4.29 11.47 10.89
CA MET A 138 -3.88 12.37 9.82
C MET A 138 -3.55 11.61 8.55
N TYR A 139 -3.68 12.30 7.42
CA TYR A 139 -3.69 11.69 6.10
C TYR A 139 -2.77 12.44 5.15
N VAL A 140 -2.25 11.72 4.17
CA VAL A 140 -1.67 12.32 2.96
C VAL A 140 -2.42 11.76 1.76
N GLY A 141 -2.84 12.64 0.86
CA GLY A 141 -3.57 12.24 -0.34
C GLY A 141 -3.38 13.26 -1.45
N GLY A 142 -4.06 13.08 -2.56
CA GLY A 142 -3.89 13.97 -3.70
C GLY A 142 -4.31 13.36 -5.02
N VAL A 143 -3.87 14.01 -6.10
CA VAL A 143 -4.06 13.55 -7.49
C VAL A 143 -2.74 13.47 -8.21
N VAL A 144 -2.68 12.55 -9.18
CA VAL A 144 -1.57 12.43 -10.14
C VAL A 144 -2.06 12.85 -11.52
N LEU A 145 -1.32 13.75 -12.18
CA LEU A 145 -1.70 14.34 -13.44
C LEU A 145 -0.57 14.19 -14.48
N ASP A 146 -0.96 14.04 -15.74
CA ASP A 146 -0.01 14.08 -16.86
C ASP A 146 0.43 15.52 -17.21
N ILE A 147 1.25 15.64 -18.25
CA ILE A 147 1.80 16.93 -18.73
C ILE A 147 0.70 17.90 -19.22
N ASP A 148 -0.44 17.38 -19.63
CA ASP A 148 -1.61 18.15 -20.09
C ASP A 148 -2.58 18.46 -18.93
N GLY A 149 -2.28 17.98 -17.71
CA GLY A 149 -3.10 18.13 -16.53
C GLY A 149 -4.27 17.14 -16.45
N ALA A 150 -4.28 16.08 -17.27
CA ALA A 150 -5.29 15.03 -17.21
C ALA A 150 -4.95 13.99 -16.12
N PRO A 151 -5.96 13.35 -15.50
CA PRO A 151 -5.73 12.30 -14.52
C PRO A 151 -4.89 11.14 -15.06
N MET A 152 -3.80 10.80 -14.37
CA MET A 152 -2.96 9.66 -14.73
C MET A 152 -3.17 8.49 -13.76
N MET A 153 -3.34 7.29 -14.32
CA MET A 153 -3.66 6.07 -13.58
C MET A 153 -2.58 4.99 -13.65
N ASP A 154 -1.73 5.05 -14.68
CA ASP A 154 -0.76 4.02 -15.04
C ASP A 154 0.57 4.18 -14.27
N VAL A 155 0.46 4.50 -12.99
CA VAL A 155 1.59 4.66 -12.05
C VAL A 155 1.20 4.12 -10.67
N LEU A 156 2.20 3.96 -9.80
CA LEU A 156 2.03 3.63 -8.40
C LEU A 156 2.53 4.78 -7.53
N ILE A 157 1.83 5.05 -6.43
CA ILE A 157 2.31 5.96 -5.39
C ILE A 157 2.74 5.12 -4.20
N GLN A 158 3.97 5.34 -3.73
CA GLN A 158 4.50 4.71 -2.55
C GLN A 158 4.66 5.72 -1.42
N LEU A 159 4.17 5.35 -0.25
CA LEU A 159 4.41 6.05 1.01
C LEU A 159 5.62 5.42 1.72
N GLY A 160 6.48 6.27 2.30
CA GLY A 160 7.56 5.83 3.16
C GLY A 160 8.01 6.88 4.16
N GLY A 161 9.04 6.53 4.93
CA GLY A 161 9.65 7.41 5.93
C GLY A 161 9.12 7.17 7.34
N THR A 162 9.06 8.24 8.14
CA THR A 162 8.63 8.17 9.55
C THR A 162 7.69 9.31 9.90
N VAL A 163 6.77 9.05 10.83
CA VAL A 163 6.00 10.06 11.54
C VAL A 163 6.51 10.10 12.98
N GLY A 164 7.21 11.18 13.33
CA GLY A 164 7.97 11.24 14.57
C GLY A 164 8.99 10.11 14.65
N ASP A 165 8.91 9.29 15.70
CA ASP A 165 9.76 8.12 15.91
C ASP A 165 9.14 6.81 15.35
N GLN A 166 7.93 6.86 14.78
CA GLN A 166 7.24 5.69 14.24
C GLN A 166 7.55 5.51 12.75
N PRO A 167 8.07 4.35 12.32
CA PRO A 167 8.23 4.05 10.91
C PRO A 167 6.88 3.84 10.24
N LEU A 168 6.68 4.46 9.08
CA LEU A 168 5.56 4.13 8.22
C LEU A 168 5.85 2.79 7.53
N TYR A 169 4.84 1.94 7.44
CA TYR A 169 4.93 0.75 6.60
C TYR A 169 4.94 1.20 5.14
N GLU A 170 5.84 0.64 4.33
CA GLU A 170 5.84 0.90 2.91
C GLU A 170 4.53 0.39 2.31
N GLU A 171 3.73 1.33 1.80
CA GLU A 171 2.43 1.07 1.19
C GLU A 171 2.43 1.59 -0.24
N LEU A 172 1.82 0.81 -1.13
CA LEU A 172 1.71 1.11 -2.56
C LEU A 172 0.22 1.21 -2.92
N VAL A 173 -0.17 2.33 -3.52
CA VAL A 173 -1.54 2.58 -3.95
C VAL A 173 -1.55 2.99 -5.41
N PHE A 174 -2.50 2.42 -6.16
CA PHE A 174 -2.84 2.91 -7.50
C PHE A 174 -3.69 4.18 -7.40
N PRO A 175 -3.48 5.19 -8.26
CA PRO A 175 -4.40 6.29 -8.39
C PRO A 175 -5.85 5.83 -8.63
N GLY A 176 -6.81 6.66 -8.23
CA GLY A 176 -8.25 6.43 -8.32
C GLY A 176 -8.87 5.56 -7.22
N GLN A 177 -8.11 5.15 -6.21
CA GLN A 177 -8.65 4.51 -5.01
C GLN A 177 -9.31 5.51 -4.04
N ALA A 178 -9.00 6.80 -4.15
CA ALA A 178 -9.55 7.87 -3.31
C ALA A 178 -10.35 8.89 -4.15
N PRO A 179 -11.56 8.55 -4.61
CA PRO A 179 -12.34 9.36 -5.55
C PRO A 179 -12.74 10.74 -5.01
N GLN A 180 -12.63 10.98 -3.70
CA GLN A 180 -12.84 12.29 -3.09
C GLN A 180 -11.86 13.36 -3.59
N PHE A 181 -10.67 12.97 -4.09
CA PHE A 181 -9.70 13.90 -4.68
C PHE A 181 -9.87 14.08 -6.19
N GLY A 182 -10.50 13.14 -6.88
CA GLY A 182 -10.64 13.13 -8.33
C GLY A 182 -10.43 11.74 -8.94
N GLU A 183 -10.41 11.66 -10.27
CA GLU A 183 -10.29 10.38 -11.00
C GLU A 183 -8.98 9.65 -10.71
N SER A 184 -7.87 10.37 -10.55
CA SER A 184 -6.54 9.84 -10.15
C SER A 184 -6.25 10.03 -8.66
N GLY A 185 -7.29 10.08 -7.83
CA GLY A 185 -7.15 10.33 -6.41
C GLY A 185 -6.47 9.19 -5.64
N PHE A 186 -5.53 9.50 -4.74
CA PHE A 186 -4.91 8.56 -3.80
C PHE A 186 -4.96 9.11 -2.37
N GLU A 187 -4.84 8.22 -1.38
CA GLU A 187 -4.84 8.58 0.04
C GLU A 187 -4.11 7.50 0.85
N PHE A 188 -3.41 7.92 1.91
CA PHE A 188 -2.81 7.07 2.92
C PHE A 188 -3.13 7.60 4.31
N ASP A 189 -3.36 6.68 5.24
CA ASP A 189 -3.51 6.94 6.67
C ASP A 189 -2.12 6.91 7.32
N LEU A 190 -1.77 7.97 8.04
CA LEU A 190 -0.46 8.13 8.68
C LEU A 190 -0.48 7.83 10.19
N GLY A 191 -1.66 7.54 10.74
CA GLY A 191 -1.88 7.35 12.17
C GLY A 191 -2.20 8.64 12.93
N GLU A 192 -2.06 8.60 14.25
CA GLU A 192 -2.50 9.67 15.14
C GLU A 192 -1.88 11.04 14.77
N PRO A 193 -2.66 12.14 14.84
CA PRO A 193 -2.17 13.48 14.50
C PRO A 193 -0.92 13.87 15.29
N GLN A 194 0.13 14.24 14.58
CA GLN A 194 1.39 14.67 15.16
C GLN A 194 2.11 15.63 14.22
N GLU A 195 2.69 16.70 14.76
CA GLU A 195 3.56 17.59 13.98
C GLU A 195 4.93 16.94 13.72
N THR A 196 5.37 16.95 12.45
CA THR A 196 6.69 16.42 12.06
C THR A 196 7.41 17.36 11.09
N PRO A 197 8.75 17.38 11.08
CA PRO A 197 9.52 18.32 10.25
C PRO A 197 9.61 17.93 8.76
N GLY A 198 8.95 16.85 8.33
CA GLY A 198 9.00 16.38 6.94
C GLY A 198 9.84 15.12 6.71
N THR A 199 9.68 14.12 7.58
CA THR A 199 10.39 12.83 7.47
C THR A 199 9.64 11.77 6.67
N ALA A 200 8.33 11.93 6.50
CA ALA A 200 7.52 11.12 5.60
C ALA A 200 7.65 11.64 4.16
N TYR A 201 7.51 10.73 3.19
CA TYR A 201 7.62 11.06 1.78
C TYR A 201 6.70 10.22 0.89
N LEU A 202 6.40 10.75 -0.28
CA LEU A 202 5.84 10.00 -1.41
C LEU A 202 6.89 9.83 -2.51
N ILE A 203 6.82 8.71 -3.24
CA ILE A 203 7.50 8.53 -4.52
C ILE A 203 6.53 7.96 -5.55
N VAL A 204 6.70 8.36 -6.81
CA VAL A 204 5.95 7.82 -7.95
C VAL A 204 6.79 6.73 -8.60
N LEU A 205 6.17 5.59 -8.89
CA LEU A 205 6.77 4.50 -9.62
C LEU A 205 6.00 4.20 -10.91
N ASP A 206 6.71 3.72 -11.92
CA ASP A 206 6.08 3.16 -13.12
C ASP A 206 5.45 1.78 -12.85
N GLU A 207 4.81 1.20 -13.87
CA GLU A 207 4.18 -0.13 -13.80
C GLU A 207 5.17 -1.27 -13.48
N ASP A 208 6.46 -1.06 -13.76
CA ASP A 208 7.53 -2.02 -13.49
C ASP A 208 8.16 -1.83 -12.09
N GLY A 209 7.73 -0.81 -11.35
CA GLY A 209 8.22 -0.48 -10.01
C GLY A 209 9.52 0.33 -10.01
N ASN A 210 9.90 0.95 -11.13
CA ASN A 210 11.02 1.90 -11.16
C ASN A 210 10.56 3.26 -10.63
N ILE A 211 11.43 3.90 -9.85
CA ILE A 211 11.17 5.25 -9.34
C ILE A 211 11.27 6.26 -10.49
N ILE A 212 10.20 7.04 -10.68
CA ILE A 212 10.08 8.06 -11.74
C ILE A 212 9.79 9.46 -11.18
N SER A 213 10.11 9.69 -9.90
CA SER A 213 10.06 11.00 -9.25
C SER A 213 11.22 11.19 -8.29
N GLY A 214 11.40 12.41 -7.79
CA GLY A 214 12.13 12.64 -6.55
C GLY A 214 11.36 12.13 -5.32
N TYR A 215 12.01 12.15 -4.16
CA TYR A 215 11.33 11.96 -2.87
C TYR A 215 10.55 13.22 -2.50
N LEU A 216 9.22 13.10 -2.44
CA LEU A 216 8.32 14.20 -2.13
C LEU A 216 8.08 14.24 -0.61
N PHE A 217 9.02 14.83 0.13
CA PHE A 217 8.91 14.97 1.58
C PHE A 217 7.84 15.97 1.98
N PHE A 218 7.08 15.68 3.05
CA PHE A 218 6.07 16.58 3.58
C PHE A 218 6.02 16.57 5.11
N PRO A 219 5.89 17.75 5.74
CA PRO A 219 5.61 17.82 7.17
C PRO A 219 4.14 17.46 7.43
N THR A 220 3.89 16.96 8.64
CA THR A 220 2.55 16.73 9.16
C THR A 220 2.22 17.75 10.25
N MET A 221 0.94 17.92 10.55
CA MET A 221 0.44 18.85 11.55
C MET A 221 -0.31 18.12 12.66
N GLU A 222 -0.21 18.59 13.90
CA GLU A 222 -1.06 18.11 14.99
C GLU A 222 -2.46 18.75 15.00
N ASP A 223 -2.64 19.86 14.29
CA ASP A 223 -3.91 20.57 14.21
C ASP A 223 -4.91 19.79 13.36
N CYS A 224 -6.06 19.45 13.96
CA CYS A 224 -7.16 18.77 13.31
C CYS A 224 -7.72 19.49 12.07
N SER A 225 -7.62 20.83 12.02
CA SER A 225 -8.01 21.61 10.85
C SER A 225 -7.02 21.48 9.67
N GLN A 226 -5.91 20.77 9.89
CA GLN A 226 -4.80 20.55 8.96
C GLN A 226 -4.33 19.09 8.96
N ASN A 227 -5.20 18.15 9.37
CA ASN A 227 -4.88 16.73 9.44
C ASN A 227 -4.90 16.01 8.07
N LEU A 228 -4.99 16.73 6.96
CA LEU A 228 -4.85 16.19 5.62
C LEU A 228 -3.86 17.03 4.81
N THR A 229 -2.79 16.39 4.31
CA THR A 229 -1.83 16.97 3.37
C THR A 229 -2.19 16.56 1.95
N ILE A 230 -2.48 17.53 1.08
CA ILE A 230 -3.00 17.28 -0.28
C ILE A 230 -1.95 17.65 -1.32
N PHE A 231 -1.58 16.68 -2.14
CA PHE A 231 -0.64 16.81 -3.24
C PHE A 231 -1.32 16.90 -4.61
N ASN A 232 -0.78 17.75 -5.47
CA ASN A 232 -0.97 17.68 -6.91
C ASN A 232 0.39 17.29 -7.51
N ILE A 233 0.52 16.03 -7.90
CA ILE A 233 1.73 15.49 -8.50
C ILE A 233 1.54 15.55 -10.02
N VAL A 234 2.43 16.24 -10.72
CA VAL A 234 2.32 16.51 -12.16
C VAL A 234 3.52 15.95 -12.90
N GLN A 235 3.27 15.39 -14.08
CA GLN A 235 4.33 14.98 -14.97
C GLN A 235 5.08 16.21 -15.52
N THR A 236 6.41 16.13 -15.58
CA THR A 236 7.30 17.15 -16.11
C THR A 236 8.07 16.64 -17.35
N ASN A 237 8.53 17.58 -18.17
CA ASN A 237 9.29 17.34 -19.42
C ASN A 237 10.80 17.45 -19.21
#